data_AF-A0AAW5IBG6-F1
#
_entry.id   AF-A0AAW5IBG6-F1
#
_cell.length_a   1.000
_cell.length_b   1.000
_cell.length_c   1.000
_cell.angle_alpha   90.00
_cell.angle_beta   90.00
_cell.angle_gamma   90.00
#
_symmetry.space_group_name_H-M   'P 1'
#
loop_
_entity.id
_entity.type
_entity.pdbx_description
1 polymer ?
#
loop_
_entity_poly.entity_id
_entity_poly.type
_entity_poly.pdbx_seq_one_letter_code
_entity_poly.pdbx_strand_id
1 'polypeptide(L)'
;MEVLKDISQLTKGCLVTFIKNDKFHYYEYLMVHPNRETYYLFIDNWTQDVVRIHVSELLNGDYYIGKYDSVFVNEKMIEFYKRMIQCHEKRIKESLKKNSYGNL
;
A
#
# COMPACT_ATOMS: atom_id res chain seq x y z
N MET A 1 11.11 8.16 -0.31
CA MET A 1 9.64 8.30 -0.16
C MET A 1 9.30 8.21 1.31
N GLU A 2 8.26 8.89 1.78
CA GLU A 2 7.84 8.86 3.19
C GLU A 2 6.35 8.51 3.29
N VAL A 3 5.94 7.89 4.40
CA VAL A 3 4.52 7.58 4.63
C VAL A 3 3.73 8.89 4.69
N LEU A 4 2.64 8.95 3.95
CA LEU A 4 1.66 10.02 4.02
C LEU A 4 0.92 9.92 5.36
N LYS A 5 1.11 10.90 6.22
CA LYS A 5 0.53 10.94 7.58
C LYS A 5 -0.56 11.99 7.71
N ASP A 6 -0.47 13.05 6.93
CA ASP A 6 -1.37 14.19 6.99
C ASP A 6 -1.67 14.71 5.58
N ILE A 7 -2.93 15.08 5.34
CA ILE A 7 -3.37 15.60 4.04
C ILE A 7 -2.67 16.91 3.67
N SER A 8 -2.28 17.73 4.65
CA SER A 8 -1.53 18.98 4.41
C SER A 8 -0.18 18.75 3.70
N GLN A 9 0.33 17.51 3.66
CA GLN A 9 1.49 17.14 2.86
C GLN A 9 1.19 17.15 1.35
N LEU A 10 -0.09 17.09 0.94
CA LEU A 10 -0.52 17.05 -0.46
C LEU A 10 -0.72 18.45 -1.03
N THR A 11 0.07 18.76 -2.05
CA THR A 11 -0.14 19.92 -2.92
C THR A 11 -0.32 19.46 -4.36
N LYS A 12 -1.00 20.25 -5.19
CA LYS A 12 -1.29 19.87 -6.59
C LYS A 12 -0.01 19.47 -7.32
N GLY A 13 -0.03 18.30 -7.97
CA GLY A 13 1.14 17.73 -8.65
C GLY A 13 2.04 16.86 -7.76
N CYS A 14 1.72 16.72 -6.46
CA CYS A 14 2.42 15.78 -5.59
C CYS A 14 2.25 14.35 -6.10
N LEU A 15 3.36 13.62 -6.05
CA LEU A 15 3.43 12.23 -6.46
C LEU A 15 3.20 11.34 -5.24
N VAL A 16 2.26 10.40 -5.37
CA VAL A 16 1.82 9.52 -4.30
C VAL A 16 1.84 8.08 -4.78
N THR A 17 2.51 7.21 -4.04
CA THR A 17 2.57 5.77 -4.32
C THR A 17 1.81 5.01 -3.26
N PHE A 18 0.84 4.20 -3.69
CA PHE A 18 0.20 3.19 -2.85
C PHE A 18 1.04 1.92 -2.87
N ILE A 19 1.28 1.33 -1.70
CA ILE A 19 1.98 0.05 -1.56
C ILE A 19 1.26 -0.76 -0.48
N LYS A 20 0.65 -1.89 -0.87
CA LYS A 20 -0.01 -2.80 0.07
C LYS A 20 0.10 -4.23 -0.43
N ASN A 21 0.56 -5.11 0.46
CA ASN A 21 0.79 -6.52 0.15
C ASN A 21 1.71 -6.68 -1.07
N ASP A 22 1.21 -7.34 -2.13
CA ASP A 22 1.86 -7.56 -3.42
C ASP A 22 1.50 -6.53 -4.49
N LYS A 23 0.75 -5.47 -4.11
CA LYS A 23 0.26 -4.46 -5.03
C LYS A 23 0.90 -3.11 -4.76
N PHE A 24 1.19 -2.41 -5.84
CA PHE A 24 1.51 -0.99 -5.79
C PHE A 24 0.82 -0.27 -6.94
N HIS A 25 0.56 1.02 -6.74
CA HIS A 25 0.06 1.93 -7.76
C HIS A 25 0.69 3.30 -7.54
N TYR A 26 0.74 4.11 -8.59
CA TYR A 26 1.36 5.42 -8.56
C TYR A 26 0.44 6.48 -9.13
N TYR A 27 0.31 7.58 -8.38
CA TYR A 27 -0.70 8.60 -8.58
C TYR A 27 -0.07 9.99 -8.58
N GLU A 28 -0.72 10.93 -9.25
CA GLU A 28 -0.50 12.36 -9.10
C GLU A 28 -1.71 12.99 -8.39
N TYR A 29 -1.47 13.74 -7.32
CA TYR A 29 -2.53 14.43 -6.60
C TYR A 29 -3.06 15.61 -7.41
N LEU A 30 -4.38 15.62 -7.60
CA LEU A 30 -5.08 16.65 -8.36
C LEU A 30 -5.61 17.75 -7.43
N MET A 31 -6.59 17.42 -6.57
CA MET A 31 -7.25 18.37 -5.66
C MET A 31 -8.21 17.68 -4.67
N VAL A 32 -8.61 18.43 -3.64
CA VAL A 32 -9.79 18.14 -2.82
C VAL A 32 -11.05 18.33 -3.66
N HIS A 33 -12.02 17.44 -3.54
CA HIS A 33 -13.29 17.66 -4.24
C HIS A 33 -14.01 18.89 -3.64
N PRO A 34 -14.42 19.90 -4.45
CA PRO A 34 -14.89 21.20 -3.94
C PRO A 34 -16.08 21.13 -2.98
N ASN A 35 -16.91 20.08 -3.14
CA ASN A 35 -18.16 19.92 -2.39
C ASN A 35 -18.16 18.70 -1.46
N ARG A 36 -17.03 17.97 -1.31
CA ARG A 36 -16.96 16.74 -0.51
C ARG A 36 -15.55 16.52 0.07
N GLU A 37 -15.42 16.63 1.38
CA GLU A 37 -14.15 16.44 2.11
C GLU A 37 -13.81 14.96 2.38
N THR A 38 -14.64 14.02 1.93
CA THR A 38 -14.47 12.59 2.26
C THR A 38 -13.53 11.83 1.32
N TYR A 39 -13.11 12.46 0.22
CA TYR A 39 -12.16 11.88 -0.74
C TYR A 39 -11.36 12.96 -1.47
N TYR A 40 -10.20 12.57 -1.97
CA TYR A 40 -9.34 13.39 -2.81
C TYR A 40 -9.28 12.81 -4.22
N LEU A 41 -9.04 13.69 -5.20
CA LEU A 41 -8.89 13.31 -6.60
C LEU A 41 -7.41 13.14 -6.94
N PHE A 42 -7.12 12.08 -7.67
CA PHE A 42 -5.80 11.75 -8.18
C PHE A 42 -5.88 11.37 -9.65
N ILE A 43 -4.78 11.53 -10.37
CA ILE A 43 -4.59 10.94 -11.69
C ILE A 43 -3.82 9.64 -11.50
N ASP A 44 -4.36 8.53 -11.99
CA ASP A 44 -3.62 7.27 -12.07
C ASP A 44 -2.56 7.39 -13.18
N ASN A 45 -1.28 7.23 -12.85
CA ASN A 45 -0.21 7.43 -13.82
C ASN A 45 -0.11 6.32 -14.87
N TRP A 46 -0.78 5.17 -14.67
CA TRP A 46 -0.83 4.09 -15.66
C TRP A 46 -2.00 4.25 -16.61
N THR A 47 -3.20 4.50 -16.09
CA THR A 47 -4.40 4.58 -16.93
C THR A 47 -4.71 5.99 -17.42
N GLN A 48 -4.12 7.02 -16.78
CA GLN A 48 -4.42 8.44 -16.98
C GLN A 48 -5.85 8.84 -16.57
N ASP A 49 -6.56 7.96 -15.84
CA ASP A 49 -7.90 8.26 -15.33
C ASP A 49 -7.86 9.07 -14.04
N VAL A 50 -8.92 9.85 -13.82
CA VAL A 50 -9.16 10.49 -12.52
C VAL A 50 -9.80 9.49 -11.57
N VAL A 51 -9.09 9.15 -10.51
CA VAL A 51 -9.54 8.25 -9.45
C VAL A 51 -9.86 9.02 -8.17
N ARG A 52 -10.72 8.42 -7.34
CA ARG A 52 -11.11 8.94 -6.03
C ARG A 52 -10.51 8.04 -4.97
N ILE A 53 -9.80 8.63 -4.01
CA ILE A 53 -9.26 7.90 -2.86
C ILE A 53 -9.84 8.51 -1.60
N HIS A 54 -10.47 7.67 -0.76
CA HIS A 54 -11.10 8.11 0.47
C HIS A 54 -10.04 8.50 1.52
N VAL A 55 -10.32 9.53 2.32
CA VAL A 55 -9.36 10.02 3.35
C VAL A 55 -8.95 8.91 4.32
N SER A 56 -9.91 8.07 4.71
CA SER A 56 -9.67 6.93 5.61
C SER A 56 -8.74 5.87 5.01
N GLU A 57 -8.75 5.71 3.68
CA GLU A 57 -7.84 4.81 2.98
C GLU A 57 -6.47 5.48 2.82
N LEU A 58 -6.46 6.75 2.44
CA LEU A 58 -5.25 7.52 2.16
C LEU A 58 -4.32 7.65 3.38
N LEU A 59 -4.88 7.72 4.59
CA LEU A 59 -4.15 7.87 5.85
C LEU A 59 -3.96 6.56 6.63
N ASN A 60 -4.19 5.41 5.99
CA ASN A 60 -4.10 4.10 6.65
C ASN A 60 -2.65 3.58 6.81
N GLY A 61 -1.65 4.30 6.29
CA GLY A 61 -0.23 3.95 6.31
C GLY A 61 0.29 3.19 5.08
N ASP A 62 -0.56 2.89 4.10
CA ASP A 62 -0.19 2.21 2.84
C ASP A 62 0.21 3.20 1.72
N TYR A 63 0.05 4.51 1.94
CA TYR A 63 0.37 5.55 0.96
C TYR A 63 1.65 6.29 1.33
N TYR A 64 2.44 6.59 0.30
CA TYR A 64 3.74 7.22 0.40
C TYR A 64 3.81 8.43 -0.51
N ILE A 65 4.34 9.55 0.00
CA ILE A 65 4.55 10.77 -0.77
C ILE A 65 6.02 10.91 -1.20
N GLY A 66 6.23 11.52 -2.37
CA GLY A 66 7.53 11.85 -2.92
C GLY A 66 7.73 11.30 -4.33
N LYS A 67 8.87 11.65 -4.95
CA LYS A 67 9.24 11.14 -6.27
C LYS A 67 9.24 9.60 -6.26
N TYR A 68 8.68 9.00 -7.31
CA TYR A 68 8.70 7.56 -7.49
C TYR A 68 10.12 6.98 -7.40
N ASP A 69 10.29 6.01 -6.51
CA ASP A 69 11.53 5.28 -6.28
C ASP A 69 11.25 3.78 -6.39
N SER A 70 11.67 3.19 -7.51
CA SER A 70 11.47 1.77 -7.78
C SER A 70 12.25 0.87 -6.82
N VAL A 71 13.39 1.32 -6.29
CA VAL A 71 14.17 0.52 -5.35
C VAL A 71 13.39 0.40 -4.05
N PHE A 72 12.93 1.52 -3.51
CA PHE A 72 12.09 1.56 -2.31
C PHE A 72 10.83 0.68 -2.43
N VAL A 73 10.13 0.76 -3.57
CA VAL A 73 8.93 -0.07 -3.82
C VAL A 73 9.27 -1.56 -3.79
N ASN A 74 10.34 -1.97 -4.48
CA ASN A 74 10.75 -3.38 -4.52
C ASN A 74 11.23 -3.88 -3.15
N GLU A 75 11.89 -3.05 -2.35
CA GLU A 75 12.25 -3.39 -0.97
C GLU A 75 11.01 -3.70 -0.12
N LYS A 76 9.95 -2.89 -0.24
CA LYS A 76 8.67 -3.13 0.44
C LYS A 76 7.99 -4.42 -0.03
N MET A 77 8.06 -4.73 -1.32
CA MET A 77 7.57 -6.00 -1.85
C MET A 77 8.33 -7.19 -1.26
N ILE A 78 9.66 -7.12 -1.20
CA ILE A 78 10.50 -8.15 -0.59
C ILE A 78 10.14 -8.36 0.89
N GLU A 79 9.94 -7.27 1.66
CA GLU A 79 9.48 -7.35 3.05
C GLU A 79 8.14 -8.10 3.17
N PHE A 80 7.18 -7.80 2.30
CA PHE A 80 5.90 -8.51 2.27
C PHE A 80 6.06 -10.01 1.98
N TYR A 81 6.79 -10.37 0.92
CA TYR A 81 6.97 -11.77 0.55
C TYR A 81 7.73 -12.57 1.62
N LYS A 82 8.73 -11.97 2.29
CA LYS A 82 9.42 -12.60 3.43
C LYS A 82 8.45 -12.95 4.56
N ARG A 83 7.53 -12.04 4.91
CA ARG A 83 6.50 -12.32 5.94
C ARG A 83 5.57 -13.45 5.50
N MET A 84 5.16 -13.46 4.24
CA MET A 84 4.33 -14.54 3.69
C MET A 84 5.02 -15.90 3.78
N ILE A 85 6.28 -15.98 3.36
CA ILE A 85 7.10 -17.21 3.47
C ILE A 85 7.12 -17.70 4.93
N GLN A 86 7.44 -16.82 5.88
CA GLN A 86 7.48 -17.16 7.31
C GLN A 86 6.13 -17.68 7.83
N CYS A 87 5.02 -17.07 7.40
CA CYS A 87 3.68 -17.55 7.76
C CYS A 87 3.41 -18.97 7.25
N HIS A 88 3.82 -19.28 6.02
CA HIS A 88 3.67 -20.61 5.44
C HIS A 88 4.58 -21.65 6.10
N GLU A 89 5.84 -21.31 6.37
CA GLU A 89 6.77 -22.16 7.12
C GLU A 89 6.21 -22.51 8.50
N LYS A 90 5.63 -21.53 9.22
CA LYS A 90 4.97 -21.77 10.51
C LYS A 90 3.80 -22.75 10.39
N ARG A 91 2.93 -22.57 9.40
CA ARG A 91 1.79 -23.47 9.15
C ARG A 91 2.23 -24.89 8.85
N ILE A 92 3.28 -25.08 8.04
CA ILE A 92 3.85 -26.39 7.75
C ILE A 92 4.34 -27.06 9.05
N LYS A 93 5.09 -26.33 9.87
CA LYS A 93 5.60 -26.83 11.16
C LYS A 93 4.47 -27.25 12.11
N GLU A 94 3.39 -26.47 12.19
CA GLU A 94 2.22 -26.78 13.01
C GLU A 94 1.47 -28.02 12.52
N SER A 95 1.29 -28.18 11.20
CA SER A 95 0.66 -29.36 10.61
C SER A 95 1.46 -30.63 10.86
N LEU A 96 2.79 -30.58 10.73
CA LEU A 96 3.67 -31.73 11.02
C LEU A 96 3.59 -32.14 12.51
N LYS A 97 3.54 -31.17 13.43
CA LYS A 97 3.33 -31.46 14.85
C LYS A 97 1.98 -32.14 15.11
N LYS A 98 0.88 -31.64 14.55
CA LYS A 98 -0.45 -32.27 14.72
C LYS A 98 -0.46 -33.72 14.25
N ASN A 99 0.14 -34.01 13.08
CA ASN A 99 0.23 -35.36 12.56
C ASN A 99 1.07 -36.30 13.45
N SER A 100 2.06 -35.79 14.18
CA SER A 100 2.82 -36.60 15.15
C SER A 100 2.04 -36.96 16.43
N TYR A 101 1.00 -36.21 16.78
CA TYR A 101 0.17 -36.46 17.97
C TYR A 101 -1.19 -37.11 17.66
N GLY A 102 -1.56 -37.28 16.38
CA GLY A 102 -2.87 -37.73 15.92
C GLY A 102 -2.98 -39.21 15.51
N ASN A 103 -1.97 -40.04 15.82
CA ASN A 103 -1.98 -41.49 15.59
C ASN A 103 -1.96 -42.24 16.94
N LEU A 104 -3.01 -42.07 17.75
CA LEU A 104 -3.35 -42.93 18.88
C LEU A 104 -4.82 -43.33 18.78
#